data_AF-A0A931XI04-F1
#
_entry.id   AF-A0A931XI04-F1
#
_cell.length_a   1.000
_cell.length_b   1.000
_cell.length_c   1.000
_cell.angle_alpha   90.00
_cell.angle_beta   90.00
_cell.angle_gamma   90.00
#
_symmetry.space_group_name_H-M   'P 1'
#
loop_
_entity.id
_entity.type
_entity.pdbx_description
1 polymer ?
#
loop_
_entity_poly.entity_id
_entity_poly.type
_entity_poly.pdbx_seq_one_letter_code
_entity_poly.pdbx_strand_id
1 'polypeptide(L)'
;MARYRAHFVLDDQLVYTIAARGVLWQGVVYCADGIEIHVSRFQEVRHQRGRLMVRTKAYSYHVLQRVGSVTRSLVRYDNIHEHPGHRDAHQRHEYDAAGNEVIAHVGAAGWPTLGDVIDETYAWLERQRSRDSRDQL
;
A
#
# COMPACT_ATOMS: atom_id res chain seq x y z
N MET A 1 -2.20 9.08 16.73
CA MET A 1 -0.89 9.64 16.32
C MET A 1 0.07 8.46 16.23
N ALA A 2 0.32 7.94 15.03
CA ALA A 2 1.26 6.83 14.84
C ALA A 2 2.68 7.32 15.17
N ARG A 3 3.26 6.78 16.24
CA ARG A 3 4.68 6.94 16.56
C ARG A 3 5.43 6.00 15.62
N TYR A 4 5.77 6.47 14.42
CA TYR A 4 6.85 5.83 13.68
C TYR A 4 8.09 5.91 14.57
N ARG A 5 8.56 4.78 15.13
CA ARG A 5 9.94 4.74 15.63
C ARG A 5 10.78 5.19 14.43
N ALA A 6 11.61 6.21 14.60
CA ALA A 6 12.18 7.08 13.56
C ALA A 6 13.07 6.40 12.49
N HIS A 7 12.93 5.08 12.29
CA HIS A 7 13.79 4.23 11.49
C HIS A 7 13.02 3.21 10.62
N PHE A 8 11.68 3.19 10.63
CA PHE A 8 10.96 2.23 9.77
C PHE A 8 10.98 2.66 8.31
N VAL A 9 10.51 3.88 8.00
CA VAL A 9 10.67 4.48 6.66
C VAL A 9 12.09 5.02 6.57
N LEU A 10 12.83 4.56 5.57
CA LEU A 10 14.24 4.88 5.35
C LEU A 10 14.43 5.93 4.24
N ASP A 11 13.64 5.83 3.18
CA ASP A 11 13.68 6.74 2.04
C ASP A 11 12.30 6.83 1.39
N ASP A 12 11.93 8.04 0.95
CA ASP A 12 10.67 8.34 0.27
C ASP A 12 10.99 8.88 -1.13
N GLN A 13 10.77 8.04 -2.14
CA GLN A 13 10.96 8.38 -3.54
C GLN A 13 9.64 8.62 -4.27
N LEU A 14 8.61 9.07 -3.56
CA LEU A 14 7.35 9.47 -4.18
C LEU A 14 7.53 10.79 -4.94
N VAL A 15 7.20 10.74 -6.23
CA VAL A 15 7.10 11.90 -7.09
C VAL A 15 5.63 12.15 -7.44
N TYR A 16 5.32 13.38 -7.83
CA TYR A 16 4.01 13.73 -8.31
C TYR A 16 4.05 14.43 -9.67
N THR A 17 3.03 14.15 -10.48
CA THR A 17 2.81 14.80 -11.76
C THR A 17 1.42 15.43 -11.76
N ILE A 18 1.35 16.71 -12.11
CA ILE A 18 0.07 17.40 -12.32
C ILE A 18 -0.54 16.90 -13.63
N ALA A 19 -1.78 16.44 -13.57
CA ALA A 19 -2.57 16.01 -14.71
C ALA A 19 -3.76 16.95 -14.92
N ALA A 20 -4.41 16.87 -16.08
CA ALA A 20 -5.51 17.76 -16.46
C ALA A 20 -6.67 17.82 -15.46
N ARG A 21 -6.89 16.76 -14.66
CA ARG A 21 -7.99 16.65 -13.68
C ARG A 21 -7.51 16.29 -12.27
N GLY A 22 -6.22 16.40 -11.96
CA GLY A 22 -5.72 15.86 -10.71
C GLY A 22 -4.22 15.80 -10.56
N VAL A 23 -3.78 15.00 -9.60
CA VAL A 23 -2.37 14.71 -9.31
C VAL A 23 -2.17 13.20 -9.32
N LEU A 24 -1.16 12.74 -10.07
CA LEU A 24 -0.69 11.37 -10.05
C LEU A 24 0.55 11.30 -9.15
N TRP A 25 0.50 10.48 -8.11
CA TRP A 25 1.61 10.17 -7.23
C TRP A 25 2.16 8.80 -7.60
N GLN A 26 3.46 8.67 -7.78
CA GLN A 26 4.11 7.42 -8.12
C GLN A 26 5.49 7.33 -7.49
N GLY A 27 5.94 6.13 -7.13
CA GLY A 27 7.28 5.91 -6.61
C GLY A 27 7.33 4.76 -5.62
N VAL A 28 8.40 4.73 -4.84
CA VAL A 28 8.64 3.69 -3.83
C VAL A 28 8.93 4.35 -2.49
N VAL A 29 8.31 3.85 -1.44
CA VAL A 29 8.72 4.13 -0.06
C VAL A 29 9.57 2.95 0.40
N TYR A 30 10.84 3.19 0.67
CA TYR A 30 11.77 2.19 1.18
C TYR A 30 11.69 2.14 2.69
N CYS A 31 11.52 0.94 3.22
CA CYS A 31 11.39 0.66 4.64
C CYS A 31 12.48 -0.29 5.12
N ALA A 32 12.59 -0.44 6.44
CA ALA A 32 13.53 -1.36 7.07
C ALA A 32 13.33 -2.81 6.61
N ASP A 33 14.40 -3.61 6.72
CA ASP A 33 14.41 -5.05 6.41
C ASP A 33 14.13 -5.40 4.94
N GLY A 34 14.57 -4.51 4.04
CA GLY A 34 14.41 -4.68 2.59
C GLY A 34 12.96 -4.54 2.12
N ILE A 35 12.08 -3.96 2.93
CA ILE A 35 10.68 -3.76 2.57
C ILE A 35 10.55 -2.55 1.64
N GLU A 36 9.78 -2.71 0.57
CA GLU A 36 9.48 -1.68 -0.43
C GLU A 36 7.96 -1.55 -0.55
N ILE A 37 7.44 -0.32 -0.46
CA ILE A 37 6.02 -0.04 -0.75
C ILE A 37 5.97 0.71 -2.08
N HIS A 38 5.59 0.00 -3.15
CA HIS A 38 5.39 0.57 -4.48
C HIS A 38 4.04 1.26 -4.52
N VAL A 39 4.04 2.55 -4.82
CA VAL A 39 2.86 3.41 -4.76
C VAL A 39 2.52 3.93 -6.14
N SER A 40 1.25 3.84 -6.50
CA SER A 40 0.61 4.59 -7.56
C SER A 40 -0.71 5.13 -7.04
N ARG A 41 -0.97 6.42 -7.13
CA ARG A 41 -2.22 7.01 -6.64
C ARG A 41 -2.64 8.20 -7.50
N PHE A 42 -3.84 8.15 -8.05
CA PHE A 42 -4.44 9.27 -8.76
C PHE A 42 -5.48 9.96 -7.89
N GLN A 43 -5.24 11.23 -7.57
CA GLN A 43 -6.19 12.11 -6.88
C GLN A 43 -6.85 13.03 -7.89
N GLU A 44 -8.17 12.88 -8.06
CA GLU A 44 -8.98 13.72 -8.94
C GLU A 44 -9.47 14.95 -8.19
N VAL A 45 -9.34 16.12 -8.83
CA VAL A 45 -9.93 17.38 -8.38
C VAL A 45 -11.22 17.59 -9.16
N ARG A 46 -12.33 17.82 -8.46
CA ARG A 46 -13.65 18.05 -9.06
C ARG A 46 -14.34 19.25 -8.45
N HIS A 47 -15.15 19.94 -9.24
CA HIS A 47 -16.10 20.93 -8.72
C HIS A 47 -17.40 20.25 -8.34
N GLN A 48 -17.84 20.44 -7.10
CA GLN A 48 -19.13 19.94 -6.61
C GLN A 48 -19.80 21.05 -5.79
N ARG A 49 -20.99 21.47 -6.23
CA ARG A 49 -21.79 22.53 -5.56
C ARG A 49 -20.98 23.82 -5.30
N GLY A 50 -20.24 24.27 -6.31
CA GLY A 50 -19.41 25.48 -6.22
C GLY A 50 -18.13 25.34 -5.38
N ARG A 51 -17.79 24.13 -4.91
CA ARG A 51 -16.59 23.86 -4.12
C ARG A 51 -15.65 22.92 -4.85
N LEU A 52 -14.36 23.17 -4.73
CA LEU A 52 -13.31 22.23 -5.11
C LEU A 52 -13.29 21.07 -4.10
N MET A 53 -13.32 19.85 -4.62
CA MET A 53 -13.19 18.62 -3.84
C MET A 53 -12.08 17.76 -4.43
N VAL A 54 -11.29 17.15 -3.56
CA VAL A 54 -10.29 16.16 -3.94
C VAL A 54 -10.79 14.79 -3.52
N ARG A 55 -10.69 13.80 -4.41
CA ARG A 55 -10.91 12.40 -4.08
C ARG A 55 -9.82 11.54 -4.67
N THR A 56 -9.43 10.47 -4.00
CA THR A 56 -8.65 9.43 -4.67
C THR A 56 -9.59 8.70 -5.63
N LYS A 57 -9.16 8.52 -6.88
CA LYS A 57 -9.93 7.82 -7.92
C LYS A 57 -9.34 6.45 -8.19
N ALA A 58 -8.03 6.36 -8.27
CA ALA A 58 -7.30 5.11 -8.47
C ALA A 58 -6.12 5.05 -7.50
N TYR A 59 -5.78 3.86 -7.03
CA TYR A 59 -4.55 3.62 -6.28
C TYR A 59 -4.09 2.18 -6.41
N SER A 60 -2.81 1.98 -6.14
CA SER A 60 -2.16 0.70 -5.88
C SER A 60 -1.05 0.93 -4.86
N TYR A 61 -1.07 0.16 -3.77
CA TYR A 61 -0.01 0.09 -2.77
C TYR A 61 0.44 -1.36 -2.69
N HIS A 62 1.60 -1.67 -3.25
CA HIS A 62 2.15 -3.02 -3.30
C HIS A 62 3.36 -3.12 -2.40
N VAL A 63 3.22 -3.89 -1.32
CA VAL A 63 4.28 -4.16 -0.36
C VAL A 63 5.06 -5.39 -0.81
N LEU A 64 6.36 -5.19 -0.97
CA LEU A 64 7.34 -6.22 -1.31
C LEU A 64 8.39 -6.31 -0.20
N GLN A 65 9.03 -7.46 -0.07
CA GLN A 65 10.26 -7.62 0.71
C GLN A 65 11.36 -8.21 -0.17
N ARG A 66 12.52 -7.55 -0.18
CA ARG A 66 13.73 -7.99 -0.86
C ARG A 66 14.71 -8.58 0.15
N VAL A 67 15.03 -9.87 0.01
CA VAL A 67 16.03 -10.58 0.82
C VAL A 67 17.07 -11.18 -0.12
N GLY A 68 18.24 -10.54 -0.19
CA GLY A 68 19.27 -10.88 -1.18
C GLY A 68 18.76 -10.67 -2.61
N SER A 69 18.80 -11.72 -3.44
CA SER A 69 18.28 -11.70 -4.81
C SER A 69 16.79 -12.02 -4.92
N VAL A 70 16.13 -12.42 -3.82
CA VAL A 70 14.73 -12.85 -3.84
C VAL A 70 13.84 -11.66 -3.48
N THR A 71 12.80 -11.43 -4.29
CA THR A 71 11.73 -10.46 -4.01
C THR A 71 10.44 -11.23 -3.75
N ARG A 72 9.76 -10.91 -2.65
CA ARG A 72 8.49 -11.53 -2.26
C ARG A 72 7.41 -10.46 -2.15
N SER A 73 6.25 -10.72 -2.72
CA SER A 73 5.06 -9.92 -2.42
C SER A 73 4.57 -10.26 -1.02
N LEU A 74 4.17 -9.25 -0.25
CA LEU A 74 3.57 -9.44 1.07
C LEU A 74 2.07 -9.17 1.00
N VAL A 75 1.70 -7.96 0.57
CA VAL A 75 0.31 -7.53 0.42
C VAL A 75 0.22 -6.47 -0.68
N ARG A 76 -0.89 -6.44 -1.43
CA ARG A 76 -1.21 -5.34 -2.34
C ARG A 76 -2.62 -4.85 -2.08
N TYR A 77 -2.82 -3.54 -2.05
CA TYR A 77 -4.13 -2.92 -2.09
C TYR A 77 -4.30 -2.16 -3.39
N ASP A 78 -5.38 -2.38 -4.13
CA ASP A 78 -5.67 -1.59 -5.31
C ASP A 78 -7.18 -1.46 -5.58
N ASN A 79 -7.53 -0.63 -6.55
CA ASN A 79 -8.89 -0.51 -7.06
C ASN A 79 -8.95 -0.32 -8.58
N ILE A 80 -7.94 -0.84 -9.28
CA ILE A 80 -7.73 -0.57 -10.71
C ILE A 80 -8.53 -1.55 -11.59
N HIS A 81 -8.94 -2.69 -11.04
CA HIS A 81 -9.71 -3.70 -11.76
C HIS A 81 -11.22 -3.52 -11.55
N GLU A 82 -11.94 -3.15 -12.62
CA GLU A 82 -13.40 -3.21 -12.62
C GLU A 82 -13.84 -4.68 -12.78
N HIS A 83 -14.56 -5.22 -11.79
CA HIS A 83 -15.11 -6.58 -11.86
C HIS A 83 -16.60 -6.56 -12.20
N PRO A 84 -17.04 -7.30 -13.24
CA PRO A 84 -18.47 -7.50 -13.50
C PRO A 84 -19.13 -8.15 -12.28
N GLY A 85 -20.05 -7.45 -11.61
CA GLY A 85 -20.83 -8.00 -10.49
C GLY A 85 -20.48 -7.46 -9.10
N HIS A 86 -19.43 -6.65 -8.94
CA HIS A 86 -19.11 -6.00 -7.67
C HIS A 86 -19.25 -4.48 -7.78
N ARG A 87 -20.03 -3.89 -6.87
CA ARG A 87 -20.27 -2.44 -6.83
C ARG A 87 -19.02 -1.64 -6.41
N ASP A 88 -18.01 -2.33 -5.90
CA ASP A 88 -16.83 -1.75 -5.29
C ASP A 88 -15.56 -2.48 -5.75
N ALA A 89 -14.62 -1.71 -6.31
CA ALA A 89 -13.38 -2.20 -6.89
C ALA A 89 -12.25 -2.36 -5.86
N HIS A 90 -12.43 -1.96 -4.60
CA HIS A 90 -11.37 -2.00 -3.59
C HIS A 90 -11.01 -3.44 -3.18
N GLN A 91 -9.77 -3.82 -3.47
CA GLN A 91 -9.22 -5.17 -3.25
C GLN A 91 -7.99 -5.14 -2.36
N ARG A 92 -7.81 -6.25 -1.64
CA ARG A 92 -6.60 -6.60 -0.89
C ARG A 92 -6.12 -7.97 -1.37
N HIS A 93 -4.90 -8.02 -1.84
CA HIS A 93 -4.20 -9.20 -2.28
C HIS A 93 -3.22 -9.59 -1.18
N GLU A 94 -3.36 -10.77 -0.62
CA GLU A 94 -2.37 -11.36 0.29
C GLU A 94 -1.58 -12.44 -0.45
N TYR A 95 -0.29 -12.55 -0.13
CA TYR A 95 0.57 -13.55 -0.75
C TYR A 95 1.15 -14.46 0.34
N ASP A 96 1.10 -15.77 0.11
CA ASP A 96 1.76 -16.74 0.98
C ASP A 96 3.27 -16.82 0.72
N ALA A 97 3.98 -17.65 1.51
CA ALA A 97 5.43 -17.82 1.36
C ALA A 97 5.86 -18.45 0.02
N ALA A 98 4.95 -19.14 -0.67
CA ALA A 98 5.17 -19.68 -2.01
C ALA A 98 4.79 -18.68 -3.12
N GLY A 99 4.23 -17.52 -2.76
CA GLY A 99 3.79 -16.49 -3.68
C GLY A 99 2.36 -16.69 -4.21
N ASN A 100 1.59 -17.63 -3.65
CA ASN A 100 0.19 -17.80 -4.04
C ASN A 100 -0.64 -16.63 -3.53
N GLU A 101 -1.49 -16.09 -4.40
CA GLU A 101 -2.31 -14.91 -4.13
C GLU A 101 -3.71 -15.31 -3.64
N VAL A 102 -4.16 -14.65 -2.57
CA VAL A 102 -5.54 -14.67 -2.09
C VAL A 102 -6.10 -13.26 -2.17
N ILE A 103 -7.21 -13.09 -2.88
CA ILE A 103 -7.84 -11.79 -3.10
C ILE A 103 -9.08 -11.66 -2.22
N ALA A 104 -9.15 -10.60 -1.43
CA ALA A 104 -10.30 -10.20 -0.65
C ALA A 104 -10.85 -8.85 -1.12
N HIS A 105 -12.16 -8.77 -1.32
CA HIS A 105 -12.85 -7.49 -1.52
C HIS A 105 -13.01 -6.79 -0.18
N VAL A 106 -12.42 -5.60 -0.03
CA VAL A 106 -12.44 -4.84 1.23
C VAL A 106 -13.45 -3.69 1.22
N GLY A 107 -13.88 -3.28 0.03
CA GLY A 107 -14.83 -2.18 -0.15
C GLY A 107 -14.30 -0.81 0.32
N ALA A 108 -15.10 0.24 0.14
CA ALA A 108 -14.71 1.61 0.43
C ALA A 108 -14.43 1.87 1.92
N ALA A 109 -15.08 1.11 2.81
CA ALA A 109 -14.85 1.22 4.25
C ALA A 109 -13.52 0.55 4.68
N GLY A 110 -13.06 -0.46 3.93
CA GLY A 110 -11.81 -1.17 4.18
C GLY A 110 -10.63 -0.68 3.34
N TRP A 111 -10.81 0.43 2.60
CA TRP A 111 -9.76 1.02 1.77
C TRP A 111 -8.71 1.74 2.64
N PRO A 112 -7.44 1.28 2.66
CA PRO A 112 -6.41 1.94 3.45
C PRO A 112 -5.89 3.23 2.79
N THR A 113 -5.43 4.15 3.61
CA THR A 113 -4.48 5.20 3.19
C THR A 113 -3.06 4.63 3.08
N LEU A 114 -2.15 5.36 2.45
CA LEU A 114 -0.73 4.96 2.45
C LEU A 114 -0.17 4.87 3.88
N GLY A 115 -0.59 5.76 4.79
CA GLY A 115 -0.18 5.71 6.19
C GLY A 115 -0.64 4.42 6.88
N ASP A 116 -1.86 3.98 6.61
CA ASP A 116 -2.38 2.71 7.15
C ASP A 116 -1.58 1.50 6.63
N VAL A 117 -1.19 1.52 5.35
CA VAL A 117 -0.33 0.47 4.78
C VAL A 117 1.05 0.47 5.43
N ILE A 118 1.65 1.64 5.67
CA ILE A 118 2.94 1.75 6.38
C ILE A 118 2.80 1.17 7.80
N ASP A 119 1.74 1.52 8.52
CA ASP A 119 1.48 1.04 9.88
C ASP A 119 1.25 -0.49 9.92
N GLU A 120 0.45 -1.03 8.99
CA GLU A 120 0.22 -2.48 8.87
C GLU A 120 1.53 -3.22 8.57
N THR A 121 2.33 -2.68 7.66
CA THR A 121 3.61 -3.26 7.26
C THR A 121 4.61 -3.25 8.41
N TYR A 122 4.68 -2.16 9.17
CA TYR A 122 5.52 -2.09 10.37
C TYR A 122 5.08 -3.12 11.41
N ALA A 123 3.77 -3.22 11.67
CA ALA A 123 3.24 -4.21 12.59
C ALA A 123 3.51 -5.66 12.13
N TRP A 124 3.48 -5.91 10.82
CA TRP A 124 3.87 -7.19 10.24
C TRP A 124 5.34 -7.52 10.53
N LEU A 125 6.26 -6.58 10.30
CA LEU A 125 7.69 -6.77 10.55
C LEU A 125 7.98 -7.12 12.02
N GLU A 126 7.36 -6.39 12.96
CA GLU A 126 7.54 -6.65 14.38
C GLU A 126 7.02 -8.04 14.80
N ARG A 127 5.94 -8.53 14.16
CA ARG A 127 5.45 -9.89 14.38
C ARG A 127 6.42 -10.94 13.84
N GLN A 128 7.04 -10.73 12.67
CA GLN A 128 8.03 -11.66 12.12
C GLN A 128 9.26 -11.74 13.02
N ARG A 129 9.83 -10.59 13.42
CA ARG A 129 10.98 -10.55 14.34
C ARG A 129 10.72 -11.25 15.66
N SER A 130 9.50 -11.11 16.18
CA SER A 130 9.09 -11.78 17.42
C SER A 130 8.99 -13.30 17.28
N ARG A 131 8.70 -13.82 16.07
CA ARG A 131 8.67 -15.26 15.76
C ARG A 131 10.09 -15.79 15.62
N ASP A 132 10.92 -15.13 14.82
CA ASP A 132 12.31 -15.55 14.57
C ASP A 132 13.14 -15.60 15.86
N SER A 133 12.87 -14.71 16.82
CA SER A 133 13.54 -14.70 18.13
C SER A 133 13.13 -15.87 19.04
N ARG A 134 11.96 -16.48 18.82
CA ARG A 134 11.47 -17.62 19.60
C ARG A 134 11.99 -18.95 19.08
N ASP A 135 12.25 -19.04 17.77
CA ASP A 135 12.75 -20.27 17.13
C ASP A 135 14.27 -20.48 17.36
N GLN A 136 14.94 -19.54 18.04
CA GLN A 136 16.37 -19.60 18.39
C GLN A 136 16.65 -20.05 19.84
N LEU A 137 15.61 -20.39 20.62
CA LEU A 137 15.68 -20.87 22.01
C LEU A 137 15.24 -22.34 22.11
#